data_AF-A0A2V5TJF3-F1
#
_entry.id   AF-A0A2V5TJF3-F1
#
_cell.length_a   1.000
_cell.length_b   1.000
_cell.length_c   1.000
_cell.angle_alpha   90.00
_cell.angle_beta   90.00
_cell.angle_gamma   90.00
#
_symmetry.space_group_name_H-M   'P 1'
#
loop_
_entity.id
_entity.type
_entity.pdbx_description
1 polymer ?
#
loop_
_entity_poly.entity_id
_entity_poly.type
_entity_poly.pdbx_seq_one_letter_code
_entity_poly.pdbx_strand_id
1 'polypeptide(L)'
;MQDPINKPIFVVGSPRSGTSILTWCLGQHPNILVQPESNWIGPFAVDVAIRHEIGSAHGEHSQLSALDVRREEFMAHFGNSINDLVLSHRRQFEMNLRSSALRDSSKVHEGFQIVRSLSGYGQEDSPPPQSSQSSSSYAFGDVIKFGVGDGSERFRREGWSYAEQQFTWTIGQSAKLVFSIPGSDQSPTLHVRLAAFTKVREVPWQPVKVYVSGQKLADWTVSADAEEFTAVIPVELVKSPGELEIELKIPKAISPKSMGVDADERLLGVCCYELSITKQSDSKSRWVDGTPEYSFYICGLRKLFPGALFIHIVRDVDAVVRSLLNFDHLAGNNLIANEQQAYEKWLRTVECCTQAERAYGSQVVYRLQYSDLINNPESALRSVLTFLGERYVPVCLEPLRLRINSSNVPASFDASDPKTDPAVVEKARRLSAELEKDSKHVEPSAIATTEMETAFDQRVCEVSQLAKKVIAKDLVISGLQKEFDERTAWALRLKEEVEAKDLAIRRWKEKVKAKDLVIVGLHKRLSRRPVEILKRILGGNR
;
A
#
# COMPACT_ATOMS: atom_id res chain seq x y z
N MET A 1 -32.52 -8.19 3.39
CA MET A 1 -31.48 -7.15 3.25
C MET A 1 -30.85 -7.37 1.90
N GLN A 2 -30.93 -6.41 0.97
CA GLN A 2 -30.13 -6.47 -0.25
C GLN A 2 -28.69 -6.21 0.17
N ASP A 3 -27.83 -7.22 0.12
CA ASP A 3 -26.40 -7.01 0.36
C ASP A 3 -25.90 -5.91 -0.59
N PRO A 4 -25.18 -4.89 -0.10
CA PRO A 4 -24.58 -3.89 -0.97
C PRO A 4 -23.62 -4.60 -1.92
N ILE A 5 -24.04 -4.72 -3.18
CA ILE A 5 -23.28 -5.45 -4.18
C ILE A 5 -21.92 -4.76 -4.37
N ASN A 6 -20.88 -5.51 -4.06
CA ASN A 6 -19.48 -5.16 -4.24
C ASN A 6 -19.14 -5.02 -5.73
N LYS A 7 -18.92 -3.78 -6.21
CA LYS A 7 -18.77 -3.44 -7.64
C LYS A 7 -17.47 -2.67 -7.94
N PRO A 8 -16.28 -3.24 -7.65
CA PRO A 8 -15.03 -2.60 -8.00
C PRO A 8 -14.86 -2.54 -9.52
N ILE A 9 -13.97 -1.65 -9.96
CA ILE A 9 -13.68 -1.42 -11.38
C ILE A 9 -12.22 -1.82 -11.62
N PHE A 10 -11.99 -2.67 -12.60
CA PHE A 10 -10.64 -3.07 -13.00
C PHE A 10 -10.36 -2.58 -14.41
N VAL A 11 -9.35 -1.74 -14.57
CA VAL A 11 -8.81 -1.40 -15.89
C VAL A 11 -7.75 -2.43 -16.24
N VAL A 12 -8.02 -3.21 -17.29
CA VAL A 12 -7.17 -4.30 -17.77
C VAL A 12 -6.65 -4.00 -19.17
N GLY A 13 -5.52 -4.60 -19.53
CA GLY A 13 -4.82 -4.34 -20.78
C GLY A 13 -3.31 -4.51 -20.63
N SER A 14 -2.60 -4.50 -21.75
CA SER A 14 -1.15 -4.65 -21.76
C SER A 14 -0.48 -3.47 -21.02
N PRO A 15 0.59 -3.70 -20.23
CA PRO A 15 1.31 -2.58 -19.63
C PRO A 15 1.73 -1.56 -20.72
N ARG A 16 1.63 -0.26 -20.40
CA ARG A 16 1.82 0.86 -21.35
C ARG A 16 0.73 1.03 -22.42
N SER A 17 -0.36 0.26 -22.40
CA SER A 17 -1.53 0.51 -23.28
C SER A 17 -2.38 1.71 -22.84
N GLY A 18 -2.16 2.23 -21.63
CA GLY A 18 -2.92 3.35 -21.07
C GLY A 18 -3.77 3.00 -19.85
N THR A 19 -3.54 1.84 -19.23
CA THR A 19 -4.23 1.41 -18.00
C THR A 19 -4.14 2.45 -16.90
N SER A 20 -2.93 2.92 -16.57
CA SER A 20 -2.74 3.89 -15.49
C SER A 20 -3.44 5.22 -15.79
N ILE A 21 -3.30 5.79 -17.00
CA ILE A 21 -3.92 7.08 -17.33
C ILE A 21 -5.45 7.02 -17.28
N LEU A 22 -6.06 5.93 -17.75
CA LEU A 22 -7.49 5.73 -17.65
C LEU A 22 -7.95 5.60 -16.20
N THR A 23 -7.22 4.84 -15.38
CA THR A 23 -7.48 4.71 -13.94
C THR A 23 -7.44 6.07 -13.23
N TRP A 24 -6.47 6.93 -13.57
CA TRP A 24 -6.43 8.30 -13.04
C TRP A 24 -7.62 9.15 -13.49
N CYS A 25 -8.07 9.02 -14.74
CA CYS A 25 -9.26 9.72 -15.24
C CYS A 25 -10.52 9.31 -14.46
N LEU A 26 -10.74 8.01 -14.29
CA LEU A 26 -11.86 7.48 -13.51
C LEU A 26 -11.76 7.87 -12.04
N GLY A 27 -10.54 7.94 -11.50
CA GLY A 27 -10.24 8.36 -10.14
C GLY A 27 -10.69 9.78 -9.76
N GLN A 28 -10.84 10.67 -10.75
CA GLN A 28 -11.37 12.01 -10.52
C GLN A 28 -12.89 12.03 -10.32
N HIS A 29 -13.58 10.93 -10.63
CA HIS A 29 -15.02 10.86 -10.45
C HIS A 29 -15.38 10.95 -8.95
N PRO A 30 -16.39 11.75 -8.55
CA PRO A 30 -16.75 11.95 -7.15
C PRO A 30 -17.30 10.71 -6.46
N ASN A 31 -17.64 9.64 -7.21
CA ASN A 31 -18.08 8.33 -6.68
C ASN A 31 -17.03 7.20 -6.82
N ILE A 32 -15.88 7.45 -7.45
CA ILE A 32 -14.88 6.39 -7.70
C ILE A 32 -13.57 6.74 -7.02
N LEU A 33 -13.12 5.87 -6.13
CA LEU A 33 -11.84 5.97 -5.43
C LEU A 33 -10.73 5.32 -6.25
N VAL A 34 -9.73 6.10 -6.64
CA VAL A 34 -8.54 5.55 -7.31
C VAL A 34 -7.69 4.75 -6.32
N GLN A 35 -7.25 3.56 -6.73
CA GLN A 35 -6.26 2.77 -6.03
C GLN A 35 -4.91 2.85 -6.74
N PRO A 36 -3.78 2.86 -5.99
CA PRO A 36 -2.47 2.65 -6.58
C PRO A 36 -2.36 1.22 -7.14
N GLU A 37 -1.44 0.99 -8.07
CA GLU A 37 -1.16 -0.35 -8.58
C GLU A 37 -0.74 -1.26 -7.41
N SER A 38 -1.50 -2.34 -7.20
CA SER A 38 -1.43 -3.11 -5.96
C SER A 38 -0.93 -4.53 -6.15
N ASN A 39 -1.19 -5.14 -7.32
CA ASN A 39 -0.66 -6.44 -7.76
C ASN A 39 -0.95 -7.67 -6.87
N TRP A 40 -1.61 -7.51 -5.71
CA TRP A 40 -1.81 -8.60 -4.76
C TRP A 40 -3.18 -9.29 -4.91
N ILE A 41 -4.22 -8.58 -5.37
CA ILE A 41 -5.61 -9.10 -5.37
C ILE A 41 -5.78 -10.27 -6.34
N GLY A 42 -5.15 -10.20 -7.51
CA GLY A 42 -5.19 -11.27 -8.53
C GLY A 42 -4.59 -12.59 -8.02
N PRO A 43 -3.33 -12.60 -7.57
CA PRO A 43 -2.73 -13.77 -6.91
C PRO A 43 -3.52 -14.24 -5.68
N PHE A 44 -4.02 -13.31 -4.86
CA PHE A 44 -4.83 -13.63 -3.69
C PHE A 44 -6.11 -14.40 -4.05
N ALA A 45 -6.75 -14.10 -5.18
CA ALA A 45 -7.89 -14.88 -5.66
C ALA A 45 -7.55 -16.36 -5.89
N VAL A 46 -6.35 -16.65 -6.40
CA VAL A 46 -5.85 -18.02 -6.57
C VAL A 46 -5.59 -18.65 -5.21
N ASP A 47 -4.95 -17.93 -4.28
CA ASP A 47 -4.67 -18.41 -2.93
C ASP A 47 -5.95 -18.77 -2.17
N VAL A 48 -6.99 -17.92 -2.23
CA VAL A 48 -8.28 -18.18 -1.59
C VAL A 48 -8.91 -19.46 -2.16
N ALA A 49 -8.86 -19.67 -3.48
CA ALA A 49 -9.34 -20.89 -4.09
C ALA A 49 -8.56 -22.13 -3.62
N ILE A 50 -7.22 -22.05 -3.51
CA ILE A 50 -6.40 -23.12 -2.94
C ILE A 50 -6.79 -23.42 -1.49
N ARG A 51 -7.06 -22.39 -0.67
CA ARG A 51 -7.48 -22.57 0.73
C ARG A 51 -8.85 -23.21 0.84
N HIS A 52 -9.77 -22.89 -0.06
CA HIS A 52 -11.04 -23.59 -0.15
C HIS A 52 -10.83 -25.07 -0.45
N GLU A 53 -10.05 -25.43 -1.49
CA GLU A 53 -9.75 -26.82 -1.85
C GLU A 53 -9.17 -27.62 -0.68
N ILE A 54 -8.24 -27.03 0.07
CA ILE A 54 -7.66 -27.66 1.27
C ILE A 54 -8.72 -27.84 2.36
N GLY A 55 -9.54 -26.81 2.60
CA GLY A 55 -10.59 -26.80 3.61
C GLY A 55 -11.80 -27.67 3.27
N SER A 56 -11.90 -28.18 2.04
CA SER A 56 -12.98 -29.03 1.55
C SER A 56 -12.54 -30.46 1.15
N ALA A 57 -11.24 -30.77 1.24
CA ALA A 57 -10.63 -31.95 0.62
C ALA A 57 -11.18 -33.33 1.07
N HIS A 58 -11.72 -33.44 2.29
CA HIS A 58 -12.17 -34.73 2.87
C HIS A 58 -13.68 -34.81 3.10
N GLY A 59 -14.49 -34.18 2.23
CA GLY A 59 -15.95 -34.20 2.35
C GLY A 59 -16.40 -33.74 3.74
N GLU A 60 -17.38 -34.42 4.35
CA GLU A 60 -17.93 -34.09 5.68
C GLU A 60 -16.90 -34.03 6.83
N HIS A 61 -15.67 -34.55 6.63
CA HIS A 61 -14.60 -34.48 7.61
C HIS A 61 -13.73 -33.22 7.50
N SER A 62 -13.93 -32.37 6.48
CA SER A 62 -13.27 -31.07 6.36
C SER A 62 -14.22 -29.95 6.74
N GLN A 63 -13.71 -28.92 7.42
CA GLN A 63 -14.53 -27.86 8.01
C GLN A 63 -15.45 -27.16 7.00
N LEU A 64 -14.95 -26.78 5.82
CA LEU A 64 -15.75 -26.02 4.86
C LEU A 64 -16.86 -26.88 4.26
N SER A 65 -16.55 -28.14 3.94
CA SER A 65 -17.53 -29.11 3.44
C SER A 65 -18.58 -29.48 4.49
N ALA A 66 -18.19 -29.63 5.75
CA ALA A 66 -19.12 -29.89 6.86
C ALA A 66 -20.08 -28.71 7.11
N LEU A 67 -19.68 -27.49 6.75
CA LEU A 67 -20.49 -26.28 6.81
C LEU A 67 -21.27 -26.00 5.51
N ASP A 68 -21.15 -26.86 4.49
CA ASP A 68 -21.71 -26.66 3.13
C ASP A 68 -21.25 -25.34 2.46
N VAL A 69 -20.03 -24.89 2.76
CA VAL A 69 -19.48 -23.64 2.21
C VAL A 69 -18.95 -23.87 0.80
N ARG A 70 -19.68 -23.35 -0.19
CA ARG A 70 -19.29 -23.43 -1.62
C ARG A 70 -18.12 -22.49 -1.93
N ARG A 71 -17.34 -22.82 -2.95
CA ARG A 71 -16.13 -22.04 -3.32
C ARG A 71 -16.48 -20.60 -3.69
N GLU A 72 -17.56 -20.41 -4.45
CA GLU A 72 -18.03 -19.10 -4.91
C GLU A 72 -18.43 -18.21 -3.73
N GLU A 73 -19.13 -18.78 -2.75
CA GLU A 73 -19.52 -18.08 -1.52
C GLU A 73 -18.29 -17.70 -0.69
N PHE A 74 -17.37 -18.65 -0.50
CA PHE A 74 -16.13 -18.43 0.22
C PHE A 74 -15.31 -17.28 -0.40
N MET A 75 -15.12 -17.32 -1.72
CA MET A 75 -14.38 -16.28 -2.45
C MET A 75 -15.07 -14.91 -2.37
N ALA A 76 -16.40 -14.87 -2.57
CA ALA A 76 -17.17 -13.63 -2.50
C ALA A 76 -17.11 -12.98 -1.11
N HIS A 77 -17.08 -13.78 -0.04
CA HIS A 77 -16.95 -13.29 1.32
C HIS A 77 -15.63 -12.54 1.57
N PHE A 78 -14.52 -13.07 1.05
CA PHE A 78 -13.23 -12.36 1.08
C PHE A 78 -13.26 -11.11 0.20
N GLY A 79 -13.87 -11.16 -0.97
CA GLY A 79 -14.03 -9.97 -1.80
C GLY A 79 -14.78 -8.84 -1.09
N ASN A 80 -15.87 -9.15 -0.39
CA ASN A 80 -16.61 -8.17 0.42
C ASN A 80 -15.72 -7.57 1.52
N SER A 81 -14.96 -8.41 2.22
CA SER A 81 -14.01 -7.94 3.24
C SER A 81 -12.94 -7.01 2.66
N ILE A 82 -12.42 -7.30 1.46
CA ILE A 82 -11.45 -6.43 0.76
C ILE A 82 -12.10 -5.09 0.40
N ASN A 83 -13.32 -5.12 -0.12
CA ASN A 83 -14.02 -3.89 -0.49
C ASN A 83 -14.28 -2.99 0.72
N ASP A 84 -14.75 -3.58 1.82
CA ASP A 84 -14.98 -2.84 3.07
C ASP A 84 -13.67 -2.27 3.62
N LEU A 85 -12.57 -3.03 3.55
CA LEU A 85 -11.25 -2.57 3.93
C LEU A 85 -10.81 -1.35 3.10
N VAL A 86 -10.93 -1.42 1.77
CA VAL A 86 -10.53 -0.34 0.85
C VAL A 86 -11.36 0.93 1.09
N LEU A 87 -12.69 0.78 1.16
CA LEU A 87 -13.59 1.92 1.33
C LEU A 87 -13.46 2.56 2.73
N SER A 88 -13.32 1.75 3.78
CA SER A 88 -13.13 2.26 5.16
C SER A 88 -11.82 3.04 5.34
N HIS A 89 -10.77 2.70 4.58
CA HIS A 89 -9.46 3.35 4.67
C HIS A 89 -9.28 4.52 3.69
N ARG A 90 -10.32 4.89 2.93
CA ARG A 90 -10.31 5.98 1.95
C ARG A 90 -9.72 7.28 2.49
N ARG A 91 -10.20 7.77 3.64
CA ARG A 91 -9.75 9.05 4.20
C ARG A 91 -8.26 9.02 4.54
N GLN A 92 -7.80 7.93 5.17
CA GLN A 92 -6.38 7.76 5.48
C GLN A 92 -5.53 7.75 4.20
N PHE A 93 -5.99 7.08 3.15
CA PHE A 93 -5.34 7.09 1.84
C PHE A 93 -5.27 8.51 1.24
N GLU A 94 -6.39 9.25 1.23
CA GLU A 94 -6.44 10.63 0.74
C GLU A 94 -5.55 11.60 1.55
N MET A 95 -5.40 11.38 2.87
CA MET A 95 -4.48 12.14 3.73
C MET A 95 -3.01 11.80 3.43
N ASN A 96 -2.70 10.52 3.25
CA ASN A 96 -1.35 10.05 2.92
C ASN A 96 -0.87 10.59 1.56
N LEU A 97 -1.77 10.72 0.58
CA LEU A 97 -1.45 11.35 -0.71
C LEU A 97 -1.03 12.81 -0.53
N ARG A 98 -1.75 13.59 0.30
CA ARG A 98 -1.39 14.98 0.61
C ARG A 98 -0.04 15.08 1.31
N SER A 99 0.19 14.26 2.34
CA SER A 99 1.46 14.29 3.08
C SER A 99 2.65 13.82 2.24
N SER A 100 2.45 12.89 1.31
CA SER A 100 3.50 12.44 0.38
C SER A 100 3.81 13.50 -0.67
N ALA A 101 2.79 14.18 -1.21
CA ALA A 101 2.93 15.31 -2.11
C ALA A 101 3.73 16.47 -1.47
N LEU A 102 3.49 16.76 -0.19
CA LEU A 102 4.19 17.82 0.55
C LEU A 102 5.68 17.52 0.83
N ARG A 103 6.12 16.26 0.81
CA ARG A 103 7.54 15.91 1.05
C ARG A 103 8.46 16.31 -0.11
N ASP A 104 7.89 16.56 -1.30
CA ASP A 104 8.61 17.02 -2.47
C ASP A 104 7.65 17.88 -3.32
N SER A 105 7.39 19.10 -2.86
CA SER A 105 6.46 20.04 -3.50
C SER A 105 6.82 20.35 -4.96
N SER A 106 8.07 20.14 -5.37
CA SER A 106 8.52 20.28 -6.75
C SER A 106 7.88 19.26 -7.72
N LYS A 107 7.35 18.14 -7.19
CA LYS A 107 6.62 17.11 -7.95
C LYS A 107 5.10 17.31 -7.93
N VAL A 108 4.59 18.27 -7.16
CA VAL A 108 3.16 18.55 -7.05
C VAL A 108 2.82 19.65 -8.03
N HIS A 109 2.13 19.29 -9.11
CA HIS A 109 1.69 20.28 -10.08
C HIS A 109 0.54 21.12 -9.49
N GLU A 110 0.72 22.44 -9.41
CA GLU A 110 -0.22 23.38 -8.77
C GLU A 110 -1.67 23.27 -9.29
N GLY A 111 -1.84 22.88 -10.56
CA GLY A 111 -3.15 22.71 -11.20
C GLY A 111 -3.83 21.34 -11.05
N PHE A 112 -3.24 20.35 -10.36
CA PHE A 112 -3.84 19.02 -10.23
C PHE A 112 -4.53 18.86 -8.87
N GLN A 113 -5.86 18.72 -8.86
CA GLN A 113 -6.65 18.53 -7.63
C GLN A 113 -7.53 17.28 -7.69
N ILE A 114 -7.45 16.44 -6.66
CA ILE A 114 -8.36 15.29 -6.52
C ILE A 114 -9.74 15.80 -6.09
N VAL A 115 -10.76 15.63 -6.94
CA VAL A 115 -12.14 16.01 -6.61
C VAL A 115 -12.79 15.02 -5.64
N ARG A 116 -13.42 15.56 -4.60
CA ARG A 116 -13.97 14.80 -3.47
C ARG A 116 -15.49 14.85 -3.34
N SER A 117 -16.17 15.79 -4.03
CA SER A 117 -17.63 15.95 -4.02
C SER A 117 -18.12 16.72 -5.25
N LEU A 118 -19.40 16.56 -5.60
CA LEU A 118 -20.07 17.32 -6.67
C LEU A 118 -20.35 18.79 -6.28
N SER A 119 -20.17 19.16 -5.01
CA SER A 119 -20.55 20.48 -4.47
C SER A 119 -19.75 21.67 -5.03
N GLY A 120 -18.69 21.42 -5.81
CA GLY A 120 -17.94 22.47 -6.52
C GLY A 120 -18.54 22.87 -7.87
N TYR A 121 -19.58 22.16 -8.36
CA TYR A 121 -20.23 22.47 -9.64
C TYR A 121 -21.75 22.54 -9.45
N GLY A 122 -22.24 23.76 -9.24
CA GLY A 122 -23.66 24.11 -9.26
C GLY A 122 -24.36 23.98 -7.91
N GLN A 123 -24.30 25.05 -7.11
CA GLN A 123 -25.36 25.37 -6.15
C GLN A 123 -25.77 26.82 -6.36
N GLU A 124 -27.00 26.99 -6.84
CA GLU A 124 -27.77 28.21 -6.70
C GLU A 124 -27.99 28.49 -5.21
N ASP A 125 -27.92 29.78 -4.88
CA ASP A 125 -28.05 30.36 -3.55
C ASP A 125 -29.24 29.79 -2.76
N SER A 126 -28.92 29.15 -1.63
CA SER A 126 -29.91 28.93 -0.57
C SER A 126 -29.72 30.00 0.51
N PRO A 127 -30.80 30.63 1.01
CA PRO A 127 -30.71 31.79 1.88
C PRO A 127 -30.26 31.42 3.30
N PRO A 128 -29.63 32.36 4.04
CA PRO A 128 -29.12 32.08 5.37
C PRO A 128 -30.26 31.85 6.37
N PRO A 129 -30.14 30.87 7.28
CA PRO A 129 -31.14 30.68 8.32
C PRO A 129 -31.05 31.81 9.36
N GLN A 130 -32.23 32.33 9.71
CA GLN A 130 -32.43 33.38 10.71
C GLN A 130 -32.14 32.88 12.13
N SER A 131 -31.58 33.77 12.94
CA SER A 131 -31.22 33.58 14.34
C SER A 131 -32.44 33.56 15.28
N SER A 132 -32.56 32.54 16.14
CA SER A 132 -33.10 32.70 17.50
C SER A 132 -32.84 31.50 18.43
N GLN A 133 -32.35 31.84 19.62
CA GLN A 133 -32.41 31.14 20.92
C GLN A 133 -31.45 29.97 21.26
N SER A 134 -30.98 30.07 22.51
CA SER A 134 -30.01 29.30 23.27
C SER A 134 -30.25 27.79 23.31
N SER A 135 -29.75 27.06 22.32
CA SER A 135 -29.49 25.63 22.48
C SER A 135 -28.04 25.32 22.07
N SER A 136 -27.39 24.42 22.81
CA SER A 136 -26.12 23.78 22.43
C SER A 136 -26.30 22.78 21.28
N SER A 137 -27.42 22.84 20.56
CA SER A 137 -27.74 21.95 19.45
C SER A 137 -26.83 22.26 18.26
N TYR A 138 -26.26 21.21 17.69
CA TYR A 138 -25.39 21.24 16.52
C TYR A 138 -25.96 20.33 15.45
N ALA A 139 -26.11 20.82 14.21
CA ALA A 139 -26.48 19.98 13.07
C ALA A 139 -25.23 19.57 12.28
N PHE A 140 -25.18 18.31 11.83
CA PHE A 140 -24.06 17.83 11.02
C PHE A 140 -23.89 18.69 9.76
N GLY A 141 -22.67 19.18 9.54
CA GLY A 141 -22.32 20.06 8.42
C GLY A 141 -22.25 21.54 8.79
N ASP A 142 -22.79 21.95 9.94
CA ASP A 142 -22.68 23.34 10.40
C ASP A 142 -21.21 23.69 10.66
N VAL A 143 -20.76 24.85 10.18
CA VAL A 143 -19.42 25.36 10.47
C VAL A 143 -19.48 26.30 11.66
N ILE A 144 -18.76 25.95 12.71
CA ILE A 144 -18.60 26.77 13.90
C ILE A 144 -17.33 27.58 13.73
N LYS A 145 -17.48 28.91 13.66
CA LYS A 145 -16.35 29.84 13.61
C LYS A 145 -15.98 30.32 15.00
N PHE A 146 -14.70 30.55 15.22
CA PHE A 146 -14.11 30.90 16.52
C PHE A 146 -13.74 32.38 16.64
N GLY A 147 -14.24 33.24 15.74
CA GLY A 147 -14.11 34.69 15.84
C GLY A 147 -15.14 35.31 16.81
N VAL A 148 -14.98 36.61 17.07
CA VAL A 148 -15.92 37.39 17.89
C VAL A 148 -17.30 37.43 17.23
N GLY A 149 -18.32 36.96 17.95
CA GLY A 149 -19.72 37.01 17.49
C GLY A 149 -20.11 35.86 16.55
N ASP A 150 -19.21 34.92 16.30
CA ASP A 150 -19.42 33.76 15.43
C ASP A 150 -20.15 32.58 16.12
N GLY A 151 -20.48 32.73 17.40
CA GLY A 151 -21.36 31.81 18.11
C GLY A 151 -20.70 30.53 18.62
N SER A 152 -19.38 30.41 18.57
CA SER A 152 -18.63 29.33 19.25
C SER A 152 -18.70 29.44 20.77
N GLU A 153 -19.03 30.60 21.33
CA GLU A 153 -19.23 30.82 22.78
C GLU A 153 -20.15 29.76 23.41
N ARG A 154 -21.17 29.32 22.67
CA ARG A 154 -22.20 28.38 23.18
C ARG A 154 -21.66 26.96 23.40
N PHE A 155 -20.59 26.59 22.69
CA PHE A 155 -20.00 25.24 22.72
C PHE A 155 -18.75 25.18 23.60
N ARG A 156 -18.03 26.29 23.77
CA ARG A 156 -16.84 26.37 24.63
C ARG A 156 -17.22 26.11 26.09
N ARG A 157 -16.42 25.29 26.78
CA ARG A 157 -16.56 25.02 28.22
C ARG A 157 -15.32 25.50 28.97
N GLU A 158 -14.28 24.69 29.01
CA GLU A 158 -13.02 24.99 29.69
C GLU A 158 -11.86 25.17 28.71
N GLY A 159 -10.85 25.93 29.11
CA GLY A 159 -9.58 26.03 28.39
C GLY A 159 -9.59 26.92 27.14
N TRP A 160 -10.45 27.95 27.09
CA TRP A 160 -10.52 28.89 25.97
C TRP A 160 -10.32 30.33 26.42
N SER A 161 -9.64 31.12 25.60
CA SER A 161 -9.52 32.56 25.79
C SER A 161 -10.81 33.29 25.36
N TYR A 162 -10.79 34.62 25.52
CA TYR A 162 -11.68 35.48 24.76
C TYR A 162 -11.45 35.28 23.27
N ALA A 163 -12.54 35.34 22.48
CA ALA A 163 -12.46 35.28 21.03
C ALA A 163 -11.76 36.54 20.49
N GLU A 164 -10.94 36.34 19.46
CA GLU A 164 -10.34 37.39 18.64
C GLU A 164 -11.11 37.53 17.33
N GLN A 165 -10.69 38.42 16.43
CA GLN A 165 -11.44 38.71 15.20
C GLN A 165 -11.73 37.47 14.34
N GLN A 166 -10.84 36.47 14.31
CA GLN A 166 -10.95 35.31 13.41
C GLN A 166 -10.80 33.94 14.10
N PHE A 167 -10.36 33.92 15.35
CA PHE A 167 -10.04 32.68 16.05
C PHE A 167 -10.13 32.87 17.56
N THR A 168 -10.08 31.76 18.29
CA THR A 168 -9.97 31.77 19.76
C THR A 168 -8.78 30.92 20.17
N TRP A 169 -7.95 31.41 21.11
CA TRP A 169 -6.85 30.64 21.67
C TRP A 169 -7.34 29.62 22.70
N THR A 170 -6.65 28.49 22.74
CA THR A 170 -6.68 27.58 23.89
C THR A 170 -5.83 28.15 25.03
N ILE A 171 -6.28 27.97 26.27
CA ILE A 171 -5.56 28.36 27.49
C ILE A 171 -5.33 27.13 28.36
N GLY A 172 -4.08 26.89 28.73
CA GLY A 172 -3.66 25.75 29.52
C GLY A 172 -3.40 24.51 28.65
N GLN A 173 -3.38 23.34 29.29
CA GLN A 173 -3.04 22.07 28.63
C GLN A 173 -4.25 21.28 28.13
N SER A 174 -5.46 21.80 28.34
CA SER A 174 -6.70 21.16 27.86
C SER A 174 -7.72 22.24 27.50
N ALA A 175 -8.45 22.01 26.41
CA ALA A 175 -9.59 22.82 25.98
C ALA A 175 -10.77 21.93 25.58
N LYS A 176 -11.96 22.20 26.11
CA LYS A 176 -13.16 21.37 25.88
C LYS A 176 -14.29 22.10 25.21
N LEU A 177 -14.97 21.38 24.32
CA LEU A 177 -16.18 21.77 23.64
C LEU A 177 -17.26 20.73 23.91
N VAL A 178 -18.49 21.18 24.11
CA VAL A 178 -19.64 20.29 24.34
C VAL A 178 -20.77 20.64 23.40
N PHE A 179 -21.30 19.62 22.72
CA PHE A 179 -22.33 19.72 21.69
C PHE A 179 -23.50 18.82 22.03
N SER A 180 -24.72 19.24 21.72
CA SER A 180 -25.86 18.34 21.59
C SER A 180 -26.00 17.97 20.12
N ILE A 181 -25.75 16.72 19.76
CA ILE A 181 -25.71 16.26 18.37
C ILE A 181 -26.90 15.32 18.07
N PRO A 182 -27.41 15.29 16.82
CA PRO A 182 -28.33 14.25 16.38
C PRO A 182 -27.62 12.89 16.26
N GLY A 183 -28.39 11.81 16.39
CA GLY A 183 -27.87 10.46 16.18
C GLY A 183 -27.43 10.21 14.73
N SER A 184 -26.51 9.27 14.55
CA SER A 184 -25.97 8.87 13.25
C SER A 184 -25.71 7.36 13.20
N ASP A 185 -26.16 6.71 12.12
CA ASP A 185 -25.83 5.31 11.81
C ASP A 185 -24.48 5.15 11.10
N GLN A 186 -23.80 6.26 10.82
CA GLN A 186 -22.47 6.32 10.20
C GLN A 186 -21.46 6.96 11.16
N SER A 187 -20.17 6.67 11.01
CA SER A 187 -19.09 7.34 11.75
C SER A 187 -18.83 8.73 11.14
N PRO A 188 -19.24 9.85 11.78
CA PRO A 188 -19.00 11.18 11.24
C PRO A 188 -17.53 11.57 11.38
N THR A 189 -17.13 12.65 10.74
CA THR A 189 -15.76 13.17 10.87
C THR A 189 -15.77 14.56 11.44
N LEU A 190 -14.95 14.74 12.46
CA LEU A 190 -14.56 16.03 13.01
C LEU A 190 -13.51 16.68 12.09
N HIS A 191 -13.73 17.94 11.75
CA HIS A 191 -12.84 18.83 11.03
C HIS A 191 -12.52 20.02 11.93
N VAL A 192 -11.25 20.38 12.07
CA VAL A 192 -10.82 21.51 12.89
C VAL A 192 -9.70 22.26 12.18
N ARG A 193 -9.87 23.56 11.97
CA ARG A 193 -8.83 24.41 11.42
C ARG A 193 -8.04 25.06 12.56
N LEU A 194 -6.77 24.70 12.69
CA LEU A 194 -5.90 25.09 13.81
C LEU A 194 -4.60 25.73 13.32
N ALA A 195 -4.06 26.66 14.10
CA ALA A 195 -2.64 27.04 14.06
C ALA A 195 -2.08 27.01 15.48
N ALA A 196 -0.77 26.79 15.62
CA ALA A 196 -0.10 26.66 16.90
C ALA A 196 0.65 27.92 17.30
N PHE A 197 0.67 28.22 18.60
CA PHE A 197 1.66 29.12 19.15
C PHE A 197 3.02 28.40 19.16
N THR A 198 3.95 28.92 18.35
CA THR A 198 5.27 28.31 18.12
C THR A 198 6.39 29.34 18.23
N LYS A 199 7.60 28.83 18.44
CA LYS A 199 8.85 29.58 18.26
C LYS A 199 9.91 28.60 17.77
N VAL A 200 10.43 28.86 16.57
CA VAL A 200 11.22 27.92 15.72
C VAL A 200 12.26 27.09 16.48
N ARG A 201 12.93 27.63 17.51
CA ARG A 201 13.99 26.93 18.26
C ARG A 201 13.54 26.25 19.56
N GLU A 202 12.39 26.62 20.11
CA GLU A 202 11.96 26.22 21.45
C GLU A 202 10.73 25.29 21.39
N VAL A 203 9.70 25.70 20.65
CA VAL A 203 8.51 24.90 20.36
C VAL A 203 8.18 25.07 18.88
N PRO A 204 8.79 24.27 17.99
CA PRO A 204 8.56 24.40 16.55
C PRO A 204 7.15 23.98 16.11
N TRP A 205 6.43 23.23 16.97
CA TRP A 205 5.07 22.74 16.74
C TRP A 205 4.43 22.33 18.08
N GLN A 206 3.09 22.28 18.11
CA GLN A 206 2.31 21.85 19.27
C GLN A 206 1.70 20.45 19.05
N PRO A 207 1.98 19.45 19.91
CA PRO A 207 1.22 18.20 19.92
C PRO A 207 -0.18 18.47 20.44
N VAL A 208 -1.20 17.98 19.73
CA VAL A 208 -2.60 18.05 20.17
C VAL A 208 -3.19 16.65 20.15
N LYS A 209 -3.60 16.15 21.32
CA LYS A 209 -4.32 14.88 21.43
C LYS A 209 -5.80 15.14 21.46
N VAL A 210 -6.55 14.51 20.58
CA VAL A 210 -7.99 14.72 20.42
C VAL A 210 -8.74 13.58 21.07
N TYR A 211 -9.60 13.92 22.02
CA TYR A 211 -10.49 12.99 22.70
C TYR A 211 -11.93 13.36 22.39
N VAL A 212 -12.76 12.35 22.22
CA VAL A 212 -14.21 12.50 22.09
C VAL A 212 -14.89 11.58 23.07
N SER A 213 -15.70 12.15 23.97
CA SER A 213 -16.36 11.43 25.06
C SER A 213 -15.41 10.51 25.84
N GLY A 214 -14.18 10.99 26.11
CA GLY A 214 -13.13 10.26 26.82
C GLY A 214 -12.32 9.26 25.98
N GLN A 215 -12.72 8.95 24.75
CA GLN A 215 -11.97 8.09 23.84
C GLN A 215 -10.98 8.91 22.99
N LYS A 216 -9.71 8.51 22.97
CA LYS A 216 -8.71 9.17 22.11
C LYS A 216 -8.96 8.82 20.64
N LEU A 217 -9.11 9.84 19.79
CA LEU A 217 -9.33 9.66 18.35
C LEU A 217 -8.08 9.94 17.50
N ALA A 218 -7.24 10.90 17.89
CA ALA A 218 -6.09 11.31 17.08
C ALA A 218 -4.97 11.94 17.91
N ASP A 219 -3.76 11.92 17.36
CA ASP A 219 -2.60 12.70 17.80
C ASP A 219 -2.16 13.59 16.62
N TRP A 220 -2.38 14.90 16.73
CA TRP A 220 -2.05 15.89 15.71
C TRP A 220 -0.75 16.64 16.06
N THR A 221 -0.03 17.08 15.02
CA THR A 221 1.13 17.96 15.13
C THR A 221 0.79 19.26 14.42
N VAL A 222 0.61 20.34 15.17
CA VAL A 222 0.11 21.62 14.64
C VAL A 222 1.27 22.60 14.51
N SER A 223 1.43 23.19 13.32
CA SER A 223 2.46 24.17 12.96
C SER A 223 1.96 25.60 13.17
N ALA A 224 2.80 26.60 12.89
CA ALA A 224 2.41 28.02 12.98
C ALA A 224 1.34 28.41 11.93
N ASP A 225 1.26 27.67 10.83
CA ASP A 225 0.34 27.97 9.74
C ASP A 225 -1.04 27.35 10.01
N ALA A 226 -2.09 28.04 9.58
CA ALA A 226 -3.46 27.58 9.76
C ALA A 226 -3.77 26.42 8.80
N GLU A 227 -3.90 25.22 9.35
CA GLU A 227 -4.13 23.97 8.63
C GLU A 227 -5.43 23.29 9.08
N GLU A 228 -6.00 22.43 8.23
CA GLU A 228 -7.17 21.61 8.57
C GLU A 228 -6.74 20.24 9.08
N PHE A 229 -7.27 19.86 10.24
CA PHE A 229 -7.08 18.57 10.89
C PHE A 229 -8.39 17.80 10.97
N THR A 230 -8.33 16.48 10.90
CA THR A 230 -9.52 15.63 10.92
C THR A 230 -9.39 14.42 11.84
N ALA A 231 -10.50 13.99 12.43
CA ALA A 231 -10.60 12.75 13.19
C ALA A 231 -11.97 12.08 12.97
N VAL A 232 -11.98 10.76 12.75
CA VAL A 232 -13.22 9.99 12.60
C VAL A 232 -13.80 9.68 13.98
N ILE A 233 -15.05 10.06 14.20
CA ILE A 233 -15.78 9.78 15.45
C ILE A 233 -16.44 8.41 15.30
N PRO A 234 -16.13 7.42 16.16
CA PRO A 234 -16.78 6.11 16.13
C PRO A 234 -18.29 6.22 16.22
N VAL A 235 -19.00 5.43 15.39
CA VAL A 235 -20.48 5.41 15.35
C VAL A 235 -21.10 5.12 16.71
N GLU A 236 -20.44 4.33 17.55
CA GLU A 236 -20.90 3.98 18.91
C GLU A 236 -21.06 5.21 19.81
N LEU A 237 -20.24 6.25 19.61
CA LEU A 237 -20.31 7.48 20.39
C LEU A 237 -21.44 8.42 19.94
N VAL A 238 -22.02 8.17 18.77
CA VAL A 238 -23.00 9.06 18.13
C VAL A 238 -24.26 8.34 17.65
N LYS A 239 -24.45 7.08 18.05
CA LYS A 239 -25.54 6.22 17.59
C LYS A 239 -26.92 6.78 17.94
N SER A 240 -27.03 7.39 19.12
CA SER A 240 -28.24 8.04 19.60
C SER A 240 -28.00 9.54 19.71
N PRO A 241 -29.04 10.38 19.53
CA PRO A 241 -28.94 11.80 19.85
C PRO A 241 -28.47 11.99 21.28
N GLY A 242 -27.52 12.89 21.51
CA GLY A 242 -26.89 13.00 22.81
C GLY A 242 -25.85 14.10 22.89
N GLU A 243 -25.23 14.19 24.07
CA GLU A 243 -24.13 15.11 24.31
C GLU A 243 -22.81 14.49 23.84
N LEU A 244 -22.03 15.28 23.10
CA LEU A 244 -20.70 14.92 22.62
C LEU A 244 -19.69 15.92 23.22
N GLU A 245 -18.72 15.41 23.97
CA GLU A 245 -17.60 16.22 24.47
C GLU A 245 -16.38 16.03 23.57
N ILE A 246 -15.78 17.12 23.10
CA ILE A 246 -14.49 17.11 22.39
C ILE A 246 -13.46 17.80 23.28
N GLU A 247 -12.37 17.10 23.60
CA GLU A 247 -11.26 17.61 24.39
C GLU A 247 -9.98 17.63 23.55
N LEU A 248 -9.34 18.81 23.49
CA LEU A 248 -8.03 19.02 22.90
C LEU A 248 -6.99 19.09 24.02
N LYS A 249 -6.16 18.06 24.18
CA LYS A 249 -5.04 18.08 25.13
C LYS A 249 -3.77 18.58 24.47
N ILE A 250 -3.23 19.69 24.97
CA ILE A 250 -2.05 20.37 24.43
C ILE A 250 -0.92 20.36 25.48
N PRO A 251 -0.17 19.24 25.64
CA PRO A 251 0.78 19.08 26.74
C PRO A 251 1.99 20.04 26.69
N LYS A 252 2.23 20.71 25.56
CA LYS A 252 3.32 21.70 25.40
C LYS A 252 2.83 23.15 25.32
N ALA A 253 1.60 23.43 25.76
CA ALA A 253 1.12 24.80 25.87
C ALA A 253 2.09 25.64 26.72
N ILE A 254 2.43 26.84 26.24
CA ILE A 254 3.50 27.66 26.78
C ILE A 254 3.11 29.14 26.69
N SER A 255 3.58 29.97 27.64
CA SER A 255 3.23 31.39 27.63
C SER A 255 4.20 32.22 26.80
N PRO A 256 3.72 33.22 26.03
CA PRO A 256 4.58 34.17 25.35
C PRO A 256 5.62 34.83 26.28
N LYS A 257 5.24 35.14 27.53
CA LYS A 257 6.15 35.65 28.57
C LYS A 257 7.30 34.70 28.89
N SER A 258 7.01 33.40 29.09
CA SER A 258 8.06 32.41 29.36
C SER A 258 9.04 32.24 28.18
N MET A 259 8.58 32.58 26.97
CA MET A 259 9.34 32.54 25.73
C MET A 259 10.03 33.87 25.40
N GLY A 260 9.87 34.89 26.26
CA GLY A 260 10.45 36.22 26.05
C GLY A 260 9.89 36.94 24.81
N VAL A 261 8.68 36.61 24.38
CA VAL A 261 8.01 37.25 23.23
C VAL A 261 7.37 38.57 23.66
N ASP A 262 6.57 38.55 24.74
CA ASP A 262 5.92 39.73 25.32
C ASP A 262 5.57 39.51 26.81
N ALA A 263 4.64 40.30 27.36
CA ALA A 263 4.22 40.20 28.77
C ALA A 263 3.06 39.22 29.03
N ASP A 264 2.52 38.54 28.01
CA ASP A 264 1.36 37.66 28.12
C ASP A 264 1.70 36.37 28.89
N GLU A 265 1.01 36.17 30.02
CA GLU A 265 1.22 35.04 30.92
C GLU A 265 0.37 33.81 30.57
N ARG A 266 -0.58 33.93 29.63
CA ARG A 266 -1.47 32.83 29.26
C ARG A 266 -0.68 31.68 28.67
N LEU A 267 -0.90 30.45 29.13
CA LEU A 267 -0.35 29.25 28.51
C LEU A 267 -1.09 28.97 27.20
N LEU A 268 -0.52 29.39 26.08
CA LEU A 268 -1.13 29.25 24.76
C LEU A 268 -0.67 27.94 24.09
N GLY A 269 -1.63 27.21 23.54
CA GLY A 269 -1.39 26.00 22.78
C GLY A 269 -1.62 26.23 21.29
N VAL A 270 -2.87 26.07 20.87
CA VAL A 270 -3.35 26.32 19.50
C VAL A 270 -4.45 27.38 19.49
N CYS A 271 -4.59 28.10 18.39
CA CYS A 271 -5.78 28.88 18.09
C CYS A 271 -6.69 28.08 17.14
N CYS A 272 -7.98 28.09 17.44
CA CYS A 272 -9.00 27.46 16.61
C CYS A 272 -9.68 28.52 15.76
N TYR A 273 -9.77 28.28 14.45
CA TYR A 273 -10.47 29.15 13.50
C TYR A 273 -11.88 28.63 13.26
N GLU A 274 -11.99 27.34 12.93
CA GLU A 274 -13.24 26.71 12.50
C GLU A 274 -13.30 25.26 12.99
N LEU A 275 -14.51 24.80 13.29
CA LEU A 275 -14.80 23.40 13.58
C LEU A 275 -16.10 22.99 12.89
N SER A 276 -16.11 21.81 12.28
CA SER A 276 -17.34 21.18 11.81
C SER A 276 -17.29 19.68 12.04
N ILE A 277 -18.46 19.09 12.25
CA ILE A 277 -18.65 17.64 12.25
C ILE A 277 -19.54 17.35 11.07
N THR A 278 -18.97 16.71 10.06
CA THR A 278 -19.73 16.29 8.88
C THR A 278 -20.12 14.84 9.10
N LYS A 279 -21.36 14.46 8.76
CA LYS A 279 -21.61 13.06 8.40
C LYS A 279 -20.58 12.72 7.35
N GLN A 280 -20.02 11.50 7.40
CA GLN A 280 -19.13 11.07 6.34
C GLN A 280 -19.86 11.30 5.02
N SER A 281 -19.47 12.33 4.26
CA SER A 281 -20.03 12.61 2.95
C SER A 281 -19.37 11.58 2.03
N ASP A 282 -19.76 10.33 2.20
CA ASP A 282 -19.14 9.21 1.51
C ASP A 282 -19.76 9.11 0.13
N SER A 283 -19.41 10.07 -0.71
CA SER A 283 -19.88 10.06 -2.09
C SER A 283 -19.26 8.92 -2.88
N LYS A 284 -18.11 8.35 -2.46
CA LYS A 284 -17.40 7.27 -3.16
C LYS A 284 -17.77 5.92 -2.57
N SER A 285 -18.66 5.24 -3.27
CA SER A 285 -19.12 3.87 -2.97
C SER A 285 -18.36 2.79 -3.74
N ARG A 286 -17.44 3.18 -4.63
CA ARG A 286 -16.69 2.28 -5.51
C ARG A 286 -15.22 2.68 -5.58
N TRP A 287 -14.40 1.75 -6.04
CA TRP A 287 -12.98 1.99 -6.30
C TRP A 287 -12.55 1.41 -7.65
N VAL A 288 -11.46 1.95 -8.19
CA VAL A 288 -10.85 1.54 -9.45
C VAL A 288 -9.37 1.23 -9.28
N ASP A 289 -8.92 0.13 -9.86
CA ASP A 289 -7.51 -0.26 -9.94
C ASP A 289 -7.16 -0.61 -11.40
N GLY A 290 -6.02 -0.10 -11.88
CA GLY A 290 -5.54 -0.28 -13.25
C GLY A 290 -4.27 -1.12 -13.39
N THR A 291 -3.98 -1.97 -12.39
CA THR A 291 -2.82 -2.86 -12.42
C THR A 291 -2.88 -3.78 -13.66
N PRO A 292 -1.95 -3.66 -14.64
CA PRO A 292 -2.01 -4.43 -15.89
C PRO A 292 -2.06 -5.95 -15.69
N GLU A 293 -1.39 -6.46 -14.67
CA GLU A 293 -1.31 -7.89 -14.34
C GLU A 293 -2.68 -8.51 -14.05
N TYR A 294 -3.68 -7.72 -13.63
CA TYR A 294 -5.06 -8.19 -13.43
C TYR A 294 -5.70 -8.76 -14.68
N SER A 295 -5.17 -8.41 -15.86
CA SER A 295 -5.56 -9.04 -17.13
C SER A 295 -5.40 -10.57 -17.09
N PHE A 296 -4.45 -11.11 -16.32
CA PHE A 296 -4.27 -12.55 -16.17
C PHE A 296 -5.21 -13.20 -15.14
N TYR A 297 -5.90 -12.40 -14.31
CA TYR A 297 -6.66 -12.88 -13.16
C TYR A 297 -8.15 -12.52 -13.23
N ILE A 298 -8.66 -12.11 -14.41
CA ILE A 298 -10.05 -11.64 -14.58
C ILE A 298 -11.07 -12.63 -14.01
N CYS A 299 -10.93 -13.94 -14.28
CA CYS A 299 -11.82 -14.97 -13.72
C CYS A 299 -11.77 -15.01 -12.18
N GLY A 300 -10.57 -15.02 -11.59
CA GLY A 300 -10.39 -15.01 -10.13
C GLY A 300 -10.95 -13.74 -9.48
N LEU A 301 -10.72 -12.57 -10.11
CA LEU A 301 -11.29 -11.30 -9.68
C LEU A 301 -12.83 -11.32 -9.77
N ARG A 302 -13.42 -11.93 -10.79
CA ARG A 302 -14.87 -12.10 -10.92
C ARG A 302 -15.44 -13.02 -9.84
N LYS A 303 -14.70 -14.05 -9.43
CA LYS A 303 -15.08 -14.96 -8.33
C LYS A 303 -14.96 -14.29 -6.96
N LEU A 304 -13.94 -13.46 -6.73
CA LEU A 304 -13.85 -12.63 -5.52
C LEU A 304 -14.93 -11.54 -5.51
N PHE A 305 -15.17 -10.89 -6.65
CA PHE A 305 -16.06 -9.74 -6.79
C PHE A 305 -17.13 -10.02 -7.86
N PRO A 306 -18.24 -10.69 -7.51
CA PRO A 306 -19.31 -11.04 -8.46
C PRO A 306 -20.01 -9.82 -9.10
N GLY A 307 -19.79 -8.61 -8.57
CA GLY A 307 -20.26 -7.34 -9.14
C GLY A 307 -19.18 -6.52 -9.87
N ALA A 308 -17.92 -6.99 -9.94
CA ALA A 308 -16.84 -6.29 -10.63
C ALA A 308 -17.13 -5.99 -12.11
N LEU A 309 -16.70 -4.82 -12.58
CA LEU A 309 -16.72 -4.45 -13.99
C LEU A 309 -15.30 -4.25 -14.49
N PHE A 310 -15.06 -4.59 -15.76
CA PHE A 310 -13.74 -4.53 -16.37
C PHE A 310 -13.76 -3.58 -17.56
N ILE A 311 -12.70 -2.78 -17.69
CA ILE A 311 -12.48 -1.93 -18.87
C ILE A 311 -11.20 -2.42 -19.53
N HIS A 312 -11.33 -3.05 -20.69
CA HIS A 312 -10.19 -3.50 -21.49
C HIS A 312 -9.71 -2.37 -22.39
N ILE A 313 -8.57 -1.76 -22.05
CA ILE A 313 -7.95 -0.71 -22.86
C ILE A 313 -6.96 -1.29 -23.87
N VAL A 314 -7.31 -1.16 -25.15
CA VAL A 314 -6.55 -1.66 -26.30
C VAL A 314 -5.76 -0.51 -26.93
N ARG A 315 -4.50 -0.75 -27.25
CA ARG A 315 -3.63 0.21 -27.93
C ARG A 315 -2.83 -0.52 -28.99
N ASP A 316 -2.58 0.17 -30.10
CA ASP A 316 -1.70 -0.28 -31.17
C ASP A 316 -0.44 -0.96 -30.62
N VAL A 317 -0.20 -2.19 -31.10
CA VAL A 317 0.85 -3.06 -30.56
C VAL A 317 2.24 -2.47 -30.75
N ASP A 318 2.52 -1.86 -31.91
CA ASP A 318 3.84 -1.31 -32.20
C ASP A 318 4.13 -0.11 -31.27
N ALA A 319 3.13 0.73 -31.01
CA ALA A 319 3.23 1.80 -30.02
C ALA A 319 3.44 1.29 -28.58
N VAL A 320 2.82 0.17 -28.21
CA VAL A 320 3.01 -0.45 -26.88
C VAL A 320 4.42 -1.04 -26.75
N VAL A 321 4.88 -1.83 -27.73
CA VAL A 321 6.22 -2.45 -27.74
C VAL A 321 7.31 -1.38 -27.65
N ARG A 322 7.23 -0.33 -28.47
CA ARG A 322 8.14 0.83 -28.41
C ARG A 322 8.15 1.49 -27.02
N SER A 323 6.98 1.68 -26.42
CA SER A 323 6.83 2.30 -25.10
C SER A 323 7.37 1.43 -23.97
N LEU A 324 7.17 0.11 -24.05
CA LEU A 324 7.67 -0.87 -23.09
C LEU A 324 9.19 -0.92 -23.08
N LEU A 325 9.81 -1.12 -24.24
CA LEU A 325 11.26 -1.23 -24.37
C LEU A 325 11.97 0.06 -23.92
N ASN A 326 11.44 1.22 -24.32
CA ASN A 326 12.01 2.50 -23.88
C ASN A 326 11.86 2.73 -22.37
N PHE A 327 10.74 2.30 -21.76
CA PHE A 327 10.54 2.42 -20.32
C PHE A 327 11.49 1.49 -19.54
N ASP A 328 11.62 0.24 -19.94
CA ASP A 328 12.47 -0.73 -19.26
C ASP A 328 13.96 -0.31 -19.33
N HIS A 329 14.38 0.22 -20.50
CA HIS A 329 15.71 0.78 -20.69
C HIS A 329 16.00 1.97 -19.74
N LEU A 330 15.03 2.88 -19.59
CA LEU A 330 15.19 4.08 -18.74
C LEU A 330 15.05 3.78 -17.24
N ALA A 331 14.21 2.80 -16.87
CA ALA A 331 13.96 2.43 -15.48
C ALA A 331 15.00 1.45 -14.92
N GLY A 332 15.76 0.75 -15.78
CA GLY A 332 16.74 -0.26 -15.37
C GLY A 332 16.11 -1.51 -14.75
N ASN A 333 14.83 -1.76 -15.02
CA ASN A 333 14.07 -2.85 -14.39
C ASN A 333 14.31 -4.22 -15.06
N ASN A 334 14.81 -4.27 -16.30
CA ASN A 334 15.07 -5.49 -17.10
C ASN A 334 13.89 -6.48 -17.12
N LEU A 335 12.64 -6.00 -17.05
CA LEU A 335 11.45 -6.84 -17.02
C LEU A 335 11.08 -7.38 -18.40
N ILE A 336 11.51 -6.73 -19.48
CA ILE A 336 11.32 -7.19 -20.86
C ILE A 336 12.66 -7.12 -21.57
N ALA A 337 13.29 -8.28 -21.78
CA ALA A 337 14.66 -8.35 -22.26
C ALA A 337 14.84 -7.95 -23.72
N ASN A 338 13.81 -8.10 -24.56
CA ASN A 338 13.88 -7.85 -26.00
C ASN A 338 12.49 -7.62 -26.64
N GLU A 339 12.50 -7.24 -27.90
CA GLU A 339 11.29 -7.00 -28.72
C GLU A 339 10.36 -8.21 -28.75
N GLN A 340 10.87 -9.43 -28.92
CA GLN A 340 10.06 -10.64 -28.93
C GLN A 340 9.24 -10.79 -27.64
N GLN A 341 9.87 -10.65 -26.46
CA GLN A 341 9.16 -10.73 -25.18
C GLN A 341 8.12 -9.62 -25.03
N ALA A 342 8.34 -8.44 -25.62
CA ALA A 342 7.36 -7.36 -25.62
C ALA A 342 6.10 -7.73 -26.40
N TYR A 343 6.25 -8.29 -27.61
CA TYR A 343 5.12 -8.78 -28.39
C TYR A 343 4.42 -9.97 -27.73
N GLU A 344 5.15 -10.94 -27.20
CA GLU A 344 4.59 -12.11 -26.50
C GLU A 344 3.79 -11.68 -25.25
N LYS A 345 4.30 -10.71 -24.48
CA LYS A 345 3.61 -10.14 -23.33
C LYS A 345 2.33 -9.44 -23.75
N TRP A 346 2.37 -8.60 -24.80
CA TRP A 346 1.18 -7.93 -25.32
C TRP A 346 0.14 -8.94 -25.80
N LEU A 347 0.55 -9.94 -26.60
CA LEU A 347 -0.31 -11.01 -27.11
C LEU A 347 -1.00 -11.73 -25.96
N ARG A 348 -0.22 -12.24 -25.00
CA ARG A 348 -0.76 -12.99 -23.86
C ARG A 348 -1.77 -12.16 -23.07
N THR A 349 -1.48 -10.87 -22.83
CA THR A 349 -2.38 -10.00 -22.08
C THR A 349 -3.68 -9.75 -22.84
N VAL A 350 -3.60 -9.39 -24.12
CA VAL A 350 -4.76 -9.09 -24.96
C VAL A 350 -5.60 -10.35 -25.22
N GLU A 351 -4.98 -11.52 -25.38
CA GLU A 351 -5.68 -12.81 -25.47
C GLU A 351 -6.48 -13.10 -24.19
N CYS A 352 -5.92 -12.88 -22.99
CA CYS A 352 -6.68 -13.04 -21.75
C CYS A 352 -7.86 -12.05 -21.64
N CYS A 353 -7.67 -10.79 -22.01
CA CYS A 353 -8.74 -9.79 -21.98
C CYS A 353 -9.85 -10.08 -23.00
N THR A 354 -9.49 -10.48 -24.22
CA THR A 354 -10.47 -10.84 -25.26
C THR A 354 -11.21 -12.13 -24.95
N GLN A 355 -10.57 -13.09 -24.28
CA GLN A 355 -11.27 -14.26 -23.74
C GLN A 355 -12.31 -13.84 -22.68
N ALA A 356 -11.98 -12.88 -21.82
CA ALA A 356 -12.93 -12.34 -20.84
C ALA A 356 -14.10 -11.58 -21.47
N GLU A 357 -13.86 -10.81 -22.52
CA GLU A 357 -14.93 -10.17 -23.29
C GLU A 357 -15.89 -11.20 -23.88
N ARG A 358 -15.38 -12.31 -24.44
CA ARG A 358 -16.20 -13.41 -24.97
C ARG A 358 -16.94 -14.17 -23.88
N ALA A 359 -16.30 -14.41 -22.73
CA ALA A 359 -16.90 -15.14 -21.62
C ALA A 359 -18.04 -14.35 -20.97
N TYR A 360 -17.80 -13.09 -20.61
CA TYR A 360 -18.70 -12.32 -19.75
C TYR A 360 -19.54 -11.28 -20.50
N GLY A 361 -19.21 -10.99 -21.76
CA GLY A 361 -19.94 -10.07 -22.62
C GLY A 361 -19.78 -8.59 -22.23
N SER A 362 -20.35 -7.72 -23.08
CA SER A 362 -20.22 -6.26 -22.96
C SER A 362 -20.91 -5.63 -21.76
N GLN A 363 -21.70 -6.39 -20.99
CA GLN A 363 -22.29 -5.95 -19.72
C GLN A 363 -21.30 -6.06 -18.54
N VAL A 364 -20.22 -6.82 -18.70
CA VAL A 364 -19.20 -7.04 -17.66
C VAL A 364 -17.84 -6.51 -18.10
N VAL A 365 -17.50 -6.60 -19.39
CA VAL A 365 -16.21 -6.13 -19.93
C VAL A 365 -16.45 -5.12 -21.06
N TYR A 366 -15.98 -3.89 -20.88
CA TYR A 366 -16.06 -2.83 -21.89
C TYR A 366 -14.73 -2.63 -22.59
N ARG A 367 -14.68 -2.81 -23.91
CA ARG A 367 -13.48 -2.54 -24.73
C ARG A 367 -13.38 -1.06 -25.07
N LEU A 368 -12.28 -0.42 -24.68
CA LEU A 368 -11.94 0.97 -25.00
C LEU A 368 -10.68 1.01 -25.88
N GLN A 369 -10.77 1.68 -27.03
CA GLN A 369 -9.58 1.97 -27.83
C GLN A 369 -8.84 3.18 -27.23
N TYR A 370 -7.52 3.04 -27.04
CA TYR A 370 -6.67 4.11 -26.55
C TYR A 370 -6.72 5.34 -27.47
N SER A 371 -6.82 5.13 -28.78
CA SER A 371 -6.99 6.20 -29.76
C SER A 371 -8.25 7.02 -29.51
N ASP A 372 -9.37 6.38 -29.14
CA ASP A 372 -10.61 7.10 -28.76
C ASP A 372 -10.40 7.94 -27.50
N LEU A 373 -9.73 7.38 -26.48
CA LEU A 373 -9.40 8.08 -25.24
C LEU A 373 -8.52 9.31 -25.48
N ILE A 374 -7.67 9.30 -26.49
CA ILE A 374 -6.77 10.41 -26.80
C ILE A 374 -7.39 11.42 -27.76
N ASN A 375 -8.03 10.96 -28.83
CA ASN A 375 -8.52 11.81 -29.90
C ASN A 375 -9.92 12.37 -29.59
N ASN A 376 -10.75 11.63 -28.86
CA ASN A 376 -12.12 11.98 -28.52
C ASN A 376 -12.41 11.73 -27.02
N PRO A 377 -11.61 12.31 -26.11
CA PRO A 377 -11.54 11.91 -24.71
C PRO A 377 -12.87 12.06 -23.94
N GLU A 378 -13.63 13.12 -24.22
CA GLU A 378 -14.93 13.35 -23.59
C GLU A 378 -15.94 12.27 -23.97
N SER A 379 -16.07 11.97 -25.26
CA SER A 379 -16.98 10.93 -25.75
C SER A 379 -16.60 9.57 -25.19
N ALA A 380 -15.31 9.23 -25.20
CA ALA A 380 -14.79 7.98 -24.65
C ALA A 380 -15.12 7.82 -23.16
N LEU A 381 -14.85 8.84 -22.33
CA LEU A 381 -15.15 8.78 -20.89
C LEU A 381 -16.65 8.79 -20.60
N ARG A 382 -17.47 9.49 -21.41
CA ARG A 382 -18.94 9.41 -21.30
C ARG A 382 -19.42 7.96 -21.49
N SER A 383 -18.97 7.28 -22.54
CA SER A 383 -19.35 5.89 -22.80
C SER A 383 -18.89 4.93 -21.70
N VAL A 384 -17.66 5.09 -21.21
CA VAL A 384 -17.13 4.28 -20.10
C VAL A 384 -17.96 4.51 -18.83
N LEU A 385 -18.25 5.76 -18.46
CA LEU A 385 -19.04 6.06 -17.26
C LEU A 385 -20.49 5.57 -17.40
N THR A 386 -21.10 5.67 -18.59
CA THR A 386 -22.41 5.07 -18.86
C THR A 386 -22.40 3.55 -18.66
N PHE A 387 -21.37 2.85 -19.16
CA PHE A 387 -21.19 1.42 -18.91
C PHE A 387 -21.06 1.10 -17.42
N LEU A 388 -20.35 1.95 -16.67
CA LEU A 388 -20.20 1.80 -15.23
C LEU A 388 -21.49 2.15 -14.45
N GLY A 389 -22.50 2.76 -15.08
CA GLY A 389 -23.70 3.26 -14.41
C GLY A 389 -23.50 4.60 -13.69
N GLU A 390 -22.47 5.36 -14.05
CA GLU A 390 -22.10 6.64 -13.44
C GLU A 390 -22.38 7.82 -14.38
N ARG A 391 -22.67 9.00 -13.81
CA ARG A 391 -22.83 10.23 -14.60
C ARG A 391 -21.47 10.73 -15.08
N TYR A 392 -21.41 11.24 -16.30
CA TYR A 392 -20.21 11.95 -16.76
C TYR A 392 -19.92 13.22 -15.96
N VAL A 393 -18.66 13.39 -15.53
CA VAL A 393 -18.17 14.60 -14.85
C VAL A 393 -16.94 15.13 -15.60
N PRO A 394 -16.89 16.41 -16.01
CA PRO A 394 -15.79 16.96 -16.81
C PRO A 394 -14.40 16.82 -16.21
N VAL A 395 -14.28 16.82 -14.88
CA VAL A 395 -12.98 16.73 -14.19
C VAL A 395 -12.23 15.42 -14.45
N CYS A 396 -12.93 14.37 -14.90
CA CYS A 396 -12.30 13.12 -15.33
C CYS A 396 -11.32 13.30 -16.51
N LEU A 397 -11.38 14.44 -17.22
CA LEU A 397 -10.44 14.78 -18.30
C LEU A 397 -9.14 15.41 -17.82
N GLU A 398 -9.03 15.89 -16.57
CA GLU A 398 -7.84 16.60 -16.09
C GLU A 398 -6.54 15.81 -16.26
N PRO A 399 -6.47 14.49 -15.95
CA PRO A 399 -5.25 13.72 -16.13
C PRO A 399 -4.76 13.69 -17.59
N LEU A 400 -5.64 13.86 -18.57
CA LEU A 400 -5.26 13.88 -19.99
C LEU A 400 -4.64 15.21 -20.41
N ARG A 401 -4.90 16.31 -19.69
CA ARG A 401 -4.33 17.64 -19.96
C ARG A 401 -2.84 17.69 -19.64
N LEU A 402 -2.43 16.99 -18.58
CA LEU A 402 -1.07 16.92 -18.10
C LEU A 402 -0.63 15.46 -18.05
N ARG A 403 0.01 14.98 -19.12
CA ARG A 403 0.44 13.58 -19.25
C ARG A 403 1.65 13.28 -18.36
N ILE A 404 1.42 13.14 -17.06
CA ILE A 404 2.47 13.00 -16.02
C ILE A 404 3.26 11.67 -16.16
N ASN A 405 2.73 10.65 -16.86
CA ASN A 405 3.34 9.31 -16.97
C ASN A 405 3.46 8.73 -18.40
N SER A 406 3.37 9.57 -19.44
CA SER A 406 3.62 9.10 -20.81
C SER A 406 5.12 8.93 -21.04
N SER A 407 5.56 7.72 -21.44
CA SER A 407 6.89 7.57 -22.06
C SER A 407 6.88 8.46 -23.29
N ASN A 408 7.61 9.57 -23.25
CA ASN A 408 7.86 10.35 -24.46
C ASN A 408 8.93 9.60 -25.24
N VAL A 409 8.52 8.55 -25.96
CA VAL A 409 9.44 7.71 -26.74
C VAL A 409 9.97 8.57 -27.89
N PRO A 410 11.29 8.82 -27.98
CA PRO A 410 11.85 9.60 -29.07
C PRO A 410 11.51 8.97 -30.42
N ALA A 411 11.26 9.80 -31.44
CA ALA A 411 11.03 9.30 -32.80
C ALA A 411 12.21 8.47 -33.32
N SER A 412 13.43 8.79 -32.85
CA SER A 412 14.67 8.09 -33.18
C SER A 412 14.88 6.75 -32.45
N PHE A 413 14.03 6.39 -31.48
CA PHE A 413 14.17 5.12 -30.76
C PHE A 413 13.79 3.98 -31.71
N ASP A 414 14.74 3.08 -31.98
CA ASP A 414 14.50 1.85 -32.71
C ASP A 414 14.27 0.71 -31.72
N ALA A 415 13.10 0.08 -31.84
CA ALA A 415 12.69 -1.04 -31.02
C ALA A 415 12.91 -2.38 -31.72
N SER A 416 13.32 -2.37 -32.99
CA SER A 416 13.47 -3.59 -33.78
C SER A 416 14.70 -4.39 -33.37
N ASP A 417 14.52 -5.70 -33.22
CA ASP A 417 15.57 -6.67 -32.99
C ASP A 417 15.55 -7.70 -34.14
N PRO A 418 16.62 -7.83 -34.94
CA PRO A 418 16.71 -8.81 -36.02
C PRO A 418 16.53 -10.27 -35.58
N LYS A 419 16.65 -10.57 -34.27
CA LYS A 419 16.43 -11.91 -33.72
C LYS A 419 14.97 -12.21 -33.41
N THR A 420 14.08 -11.22 -33.44
CA THR A 420 12.65 -11.42 -33.18
C THR A 420 12.04 -12.30 -34.26
N ASP A 421 11.29 -13.32 -33.84
CA ASP A 421 10.51 -14.15 -34.76
C ASP A 421 9.43 -13.30 -35.47
N PRO A 422 9.49 -13.14 -36.80
CA PRO A 422 8.51 -12.38 -37.55
C PRO A 422 7.07 -12.89 -37.39
N ALA A 423 6.89 -14.19 -37.11
CA ALA A 423 5.57 -14.78 -36.94
C ALA A 423 4.85 -14.23 -35.69
N VAL A 424 5.59 -13.96 -34.61
CA VAL A 424 5.05 -13.37 -33.37
C VAL A 424 4.59 -11.93 -33.63
N VAL A 425 5.39 -11.14 -34.34
CA VAL A 425 5.08 -9.76 -34.73
C VAL A 425 3.82 -9.71 -35.60
N GLU A 426 3.77 -10.56 -36.63
CA GLU A 426 2.62 -10.64 -37.55
C GLU A 426 1.35 -11.06 -36.81
N LYS A 427 1.42 -12.07 -35.94
CA LYS A 427 0.29 -12.50 -35.11
C LYS A 427 -0.24 -11.34 -34.26
N ALA A 428 0.66 -10.59 -33.63
CA ALA A 428 0.31 -9.48 -32.75
C ALA A 428 -0.32 -8.31 -33.52
N ARG A 429 0.28 -7.91 -34.65
CA ARG A 429 -0.26 -6.86 -35.52
C ARG A 429 -1.62 -7.23 -36.10
N ARG A 430 -1.78 -8.48 -36.54
CA ARG A 430 -3.06 -8.99 -37.02
C ARG A 430 -4.13 -8.89 -35.92
N LEU A 431 -3.85 -9.38 -34.71
CA LEU A 431 -4.79 -9.27 -33.60
C LEU A 431 -5.11 -7.81 -33.25
N SER A 432 -4.11 -6.92 -33.26
CA SER A 432 -4.30 -5.48 -33.04
C SER A 432 -5.27 -4.88 -34.06
N ALA A 433 -5.05 -5.15 -35.35
CA ALA A 433 -5.88 -4.66 -36.43
C ALA A 433 -7.30 -5.26 -36.43
N GLU A 434 -7.44 -6.53 -36.03
CA GLU A 434 -8.74 -7.17 -35.83
C GLU A 434 -9.53 -6.44 -34.72
N LEU A 435 -8.90 -6.19 -33.57
CA LEU A 435 -9.56 -5.55 -32.42
C LEU A 435 -9.95 -4.08 -32.67
N GLU A 436 -9.23 -3.37 -33.53
CA GLU A 436 -9.59 -2.02 -33.96
C GLU A 436 -10.85 -1.98 -34.82
N LYS A 437 -11.09 -3.02 -35.63
CA LYS A 437 -12.25 -3.11 -36.54
C LYS A 437 -13.44 -3.80 -35.93
N ASP A 438 -13.20 -4.71 -34.99
CA ASP A 438 -14.20 -5.57 -34.37
C ASP A 438 -15.24 -4.78 -33.57
N SER A 439 -16.44 -5.33 -33.48
CA SER A 439 -17.54 -4.71 -32.75
C SER A 439 -17.20 -4.62 -31.26
N LYS A 440 -17.50 -3.47 -30.65
CA LYS A 440 -17.39 -3.29 -29.19
C LYS A 440 -18.46 -4.07 -28.42
N HIS A 441 -19.46 -4.61 -29.12
CA HIS A 441 -20.55 -5.40 -28.54
C HIS A 441 -20.31 -6.90 -28.73
N VAL A 442 -20.18 -7.62 -27.62
CA VAL A 442 -19.94 -9.06 -27.55
C VAL A 442 -20.99 -9.67 -26.61
N GLU A 443 -21.74 -10.65 -27.11
CA GLU A 443 -22.65 -11.45 -26.29
C GLU A 443 -21.86 -12.50 -25.48
N PRO A 444 -22.24 -12.79 -24.23
CA PRO A 444 -21.54 -13.76 -23.40
C PRO A 444 -21.66 -15.17 -23.97
N SER A 445 -20.54 -15.89 -24.02
CA SER A 445 -20.45 -17.28 -24.46
C SER A 445 -20.22 -18.21 -23.28
N ALA A 446 -21.12 -19.18 -23.12
CA ALA A 446 -20.98 -20.24 -22.12
C ALA A 446 -19.70 -21.07 -22.33
N ILE A 447 -19.31 -21.32 -23.59
CA ILE A 447 -18.08 -22.05 -23.91
C ILE A 447 -16.85 -21.27 -23.44
N ALA A 448 -16.76 -19.98 -23.76
CA ALA A 448 -15.65 -19.13 -23.33
C ALA A 448 -15.61 -18.97 -21.80
N THR A 449 -16.77 -18.97 -21.14
CA THR A 449 -16.86 -18.99 -19.67
C THR A 449 -16.23 -20.25 -19.10
N THR A 450 -16.63 -21.43 -19.59
CA THR A 450 -16.06 -22.71 -19.16
C THR A 450 -14.56 -22.79 -19.41
N GLU A 451 -14.08 -22.28 -20.55
CA GLU A 451 -12.64 -22.21 -20.85
C GLU A 451 -11.88 -21.34 -19.85
N MET A 452 -12.41 -20.17 -19.49
CA MET A 452 -11.80 -19.30 -18.48
C MET A 452 -11.79 -19.92 -17.08
N GLU A 453 -12.89 -20.57 -16.70
CA GLU A 453 -12.97 -21.26 -15.41
C GLU A 453 -12.00 -22.44 -15.35
N THR A 454 -11.91 -23.23 -16.43
CA THR A 454 -10.94 -24.32 -16.55
C THR A 454 -9.51 -23.81 -16.45
N ALA A 455 -9.18 -22.71 -17.13
CA ALA A 455 -7.86 -22.09 -17.06
C ALA A 455 -7.54 -21.54 -15.66
N PHE A 456 -8.54 -21.02 -14.94
CA PHE A 456 -8.39 -20.61 -13.55
C PHE A 456 -8.13 -21.81 -12.63
N ASP A 457 -8.89 -22.89 -12.76
CA ASP A 457 -8.74 -24.11 -11.96
C ASP A 457 -7.40 -24.80 -12.22
N GLN A 458 -6.95 -24.82 -13.48
CA GLN A 458 -5.61 -25.31 -13.83
C GLN A 458 -4.53 -24.51 -13.10
N ARG A 459 -4.64 -23.17 -13.05
CA ARG A 459 -3.69 -22.31 -12.34
C ARG A 459 -3.70 -22.56 -10.83
N VAL A 460 -4.89 -22.72 -10.24
CA VAL A 460 -5.04 -23.08 -8.82
C VAL A 460 -4.27 -24.38 -8.52
N CYS A 461 -4.46 -25.41 -9.35
CA CYS A 461 -3.76 -26.68 -9.23
C CYS A 461 -2.24 -26.53 -9.40
N GLU A 462 -1.77 -25.82 -10.43
CA GLU A 462 -0.35 -25.58 -10.70
C GLU A 462 0.35 -24.87 -9.53
N VAL A 463 -0.26 -23.79 -9.01
CA VAL A 463 0.29 -23.03 -7.88
C VAL A 463 0.29 -23.86 -6.60
N SER A 464 -0.78 -24.62 -6.34
CA SER A 464 -0.87 -25.55 -5.21
C SER A 464 0.23 -26.62 -5.26
N GLN A 465 0.48 -27.21 -6.44
CA GLN A 465 1.56 -28.18 -6.63
C GLN A 465 2.95 -27.54 -6.48
N LEU A 466 3.15 -26.33 -7.00
CA LEU A 466 4.41 -25.62 -6.86
C LEU A 466 4.70 -25.31 -5.39
N ALA A 467 3.70 -24.86 -4.63
CA ALA A 467 3.83 -24.61 -3.19
C ALA A 467 4.27 -25.88 -2.44
N LYS A 468 3.68 -27.05 -2.74
CA LYS A 468 4.11 -28.33 -2.18
C LYS A 468 5.56 -28.66 -2.50
N LYS A 469 6.01 -28.40 -3.73
CA LYS A 469 7.40 -28.60 -4.15
C LYS A 469 8.37 -27.66 -3.44
N VAL A 470 7.98 -26.40 -3.23
CA VAL A 470 8.79 -25.42 -2.48
C VAL A 470 8.96 -25.88 -1.04
N ILE A 471 7.87 -26.25 -0.35
CA ILE A 471 7.93 -26.78 1.03
C ILE A 471 8.84 -28.01 1.12
N ALA A 472 8.73 -28.95 0.17
CA ALA A 472 9.58 -30.13 0.13
C ALA A 472 11.07 -29.78 -0.05
N LYS A 473 11.38 -28.81 -0.90
CA LYS A 473 12.76 -28.31 -1.08
C LYS A 473 13.28 -27.60 0.15
N ASP A 474 12.46 -26.78 0.82
CA ASP A 474 12.84 -26.07 2.03
C ASP A 474 13.18 -27.05 3.18
N LEU A 475 12.44 -28.17 3.29
CA LEU A 475 12.77 -29.24 4.22
C LEU A 475 14.12 -29.89 3.92
N VAL A 476 14.44 -30.13 2.65
CA VAL A 476 15.75 -30.65 2.24
C VAL A 476 16.87 -29.64 2.55
N ILE A 477 16.66 -28.36 2.23
CA ILE A 477 17.63 -27.29 2.51
C ILE A 477 17.89 -27.19 4.02
N SER A 478 16.84 -27.24 4.84
CA SER A 478 16.96 -27.24 6.30
C SER A 478 17.75 -28.44 6.82
N GLY A 479 17.51 -29.63 6.26
CA GLY A 479 18.27 -30.85 6.58
C GLY A 479 19.76 -30.73 6.23
N LEU A 480 20.06 -30.21 5.03
CA LEU A 480 21.44 -29.98 4.59
C LEU A 480 22.16 -28.93 5.45
N GLN A 481 21.45 -27.87 5.84
CA GLN A 481 22.00 -26.84 6.73
C GLN A 481 22.39 -27.45 8.08
N LYS A 482 21.53 -28.30 8.65
CA LYS A 482 21.84 -29.01 9.90
C LYS A 482 23.06 -29.92 9.77
N GLU A 483 23.15 -30.70 8.69
CA GLU A 483 24.31 -31.56 8.44
C GLU A 483 25.61 -30.76 8.28
N PHE A 484 25.54 -29.62 7.57
CA PHE A 484 26.66 -28.70 7.41
C PHE A 484 27.12 -28.14 8.76
N ASP A 485 26.18 -27.73 9.62
CA ASP A 485 26.48 -27.21 10.96
C ASP A 485 27.13 -28.29 11.85
N GLU A 486 26.61 -29.52 11.82
CA GLU A 486 27.16 -30.67 12.56
C GLU A 486 28.60 -31.02 12.10
N ARG A 487 28.85 -31.04 10.78
CA ARG A 487 30.19 -31.27 10.21
C ARG A 487 31.16 -30.15 10.56
N THR A 488 30.69 -28.91 10.54
CA THR A 488 31.49 -27.74 10.93
C THR A 488 31.89 -27.83 12.41
N ALA A 489 30.96 -28.17 13.30
CA ALA A 489 31.24 -28.39 14.72
C ALA A 489 32.19 -29.57 14.96
N TRP A 490 32.06 -30.66 14.20
CA TRP A 490 32.99 -31.78 14.26
C TRP A 490 34.42 -31.38 13.81
N ALA A 491 34.55 -30.64 12.70
CA ALA A 491 35.84 -30.19 12.19
C ALA A 491 36.56 -29.25 13.19
N LEU A 492 35.81 -28.36 13.85
CA LEU A 492 36.34 -27.50 14.91
C LEU A 492 36.89 -28.30 16.09
N ARG A 493 36.13 -29.29 16.59
CA ARG A 493 36.58 -30.19 17.67
C ARG A 493 37.83 -30.97 17.29
N LEU A 494 37.88 -31.50 16.06
CA LEU A 494 39.05 -32.23 15.57
C LEU A 494 40.28 -31.33 15.50
N LYS A 495 40.11 -30.07 15.06
CA LYS A 495 41.19 -29.08 15.05
C LYS A 495 41.74 -28.82 16.46
N GLU A 496 40.87 -28.63 17.45
CA GLU A 496 41.28 -28.47 18.86
C GLU A 496 42.03 -29.70 19.39
N GLU A 497 41.57 -30.91 19.05
CA GLU A 497 42.24 -32.15 19.45
C GLU A 497 43.63 -32.30 18.82
N VAL A 498 43.77 -31.94 17.53
CA VAL A 498 45.06 -31.94 16.84
C VAL A 498 46.01 -30.92 17.47
N GLU A 499 45.55 -29.70 17.74
CA GLU A 499 46.35 -28.66 18.41
C GLU A 499 46.81 -29.10 19.82
N ALA A 500 45.94 -29.77 20.58
CA ALA A 500 46.27 -30.31 21.89
C ALA A 500 47.32 -31.44 21.80
N LYS A 501 47.18 -32.35 20.84
CA LYS A 501 48.16 -33.44 20.59
C LYS A 501 49.51 -32.88 20.16
N ASP A 502 49.54 -31.89 19.28
CA ASP A 502 50.78 -31.23 18.85
C ASP A 502 51.50 -30.56 20.02
N LEU A 503 50.77 -29.92 20.93
CA LEU A 503 51.35 -29.35 22.15
C LEU A 503 51.95 -30.44 23.06
N ALA A 504 51.25 -31.56 23.21
CA ALA A 504 51.75 -32.70 23.98
C ALA A 504 53.04 -33.28 23.36
N ILE A 505 53.09 -33.46 22.03
CA ILE A 505 54.27 -33.93 21.31
C ILE A 505 55.44 -32.98 21.52
N ARG A 506 55.23 -31.65 21.46
CA ARG A 506 56.27 -30.66 21.74
C ARG A 506 56.85 -30.82 23.15
N ARG A 507 55.99 -30.94 24.16
CA ARG A 507 56.42 -31.19 25.57
C ARG A 507 57.21 -32.49 25.72
N TRP A 508 56.80 -33.55 25.04
CA TRP A 508 57.53 -34.82 25.04
C TRP A 508 58.91 -34.69 24.40
N LYS A 509 59.02 -34.01 23.26
CA LYS A 509 60.30 -33.73 22.59
C LYS A 509 61.26 -32.95 23.50
N GLU A 510 60.76 -31.94 24.23
CA GLU A 510 61.56 -31.20 25.22
C GLU A 510 62.07 -32.09 26.35
N LYS A 511 61.21 -32.96 26.91
CA LYS A 511 61.61 -33.91 27.96
C LYS A 511 62.67 -34.90 27.48
N VAL A 512 62.54 -35.41 26.25
CA VAL A 512 63.54 -36.31 25.64
C VAL A 512 64.87 -35.57 25.51
N LYS A 513 64.87 -34.36 24.95
CA LYS A 513 66.07 -33.52 24.81
C LYS A 513 66.74 -33.23 26.15
N ALA A 514 65.95 -32.95 27.20
CA ALA A 514 66.48 -32.75 28.55
C ALA A 514 67.12 -34.02 29.13
N LYS A 515 66.51 -35.19 28.92
CA LYS A 515 67.10 -36.48 29.33
C LYS A 515 68.39 -36.79 28.56
N ASP A 516 68.43 -36.54 27.26
CA ASP A 516 69.62 -36.73 26.44
C ASP A 516 70.78 -35.86 26.95
N LEU A 517 70.51 -34.60 27.30
CA LEU A 517 71.51 -33.70 27.91
C LEU A 517 72.04 -34.25 29.25
N VAL A 518 71.18 -34.84 30.08
CA VAL A 518 71.60 -35.49 31.33
C VAL A 518 72.47 -36.71 31.05
N ILE A 519 72.09 -37.55 30.08
CA ILE A 519 72.87 -38.73 29.67
C ILE A 519 74.26 -38.30 29.16
N VAL A 520 74.33 -37.31 28.27
CA VAL A 520 75.60 -36.75 27.78
C VAL A 520 76.45 -36.20 28.93
N GLY A 521 75.83 -35.48 29.89
CA GLY A 521 76.51 -34.96 31.07
C GLY A 521 77.02 -36.05 32.02
N LEU A 522 76.30 -37.16 32.17
CA LEU A 522 76.73 -38.34 32.92
C LEU A 522 77.89 -39.05 32.21
N HIS A 523 77.79 -39.22 30.89
CA HIS A 523 78.84 -39.83 30.07
C HIS A 523 80.15 -39.01 30.14
N LYS A 524 80.05 -37.67 30.10
CA LYS A 524 81.19 -36.75 30.26
C LYS A 524 81.82 -36.79 31.66
N ARG A 525 81.03 -37.07 32.70
CA ARG A 525 81.52 -37.28 34.08
C ARG A 525 82.19 -38.64 34.26
N LEU A 526 81.61 -39.69 33.70
CA LEU A 526 82.15 -41.05 33.72
C LEU A 526 83.48 -41.15 32.96
N SER A 527 83.63 -40.44 31.84
CA SER A 527 84.88 -40.36 31.08
C SER A 527 85.98 -39.51 31.74
N ARG A 528 85.65 -38.63 32.69
CA ARG A 528 86.64 -37.89 33.51
C ARG A 528 87.14 -38.68 34.72
N ARG A 529 86.34 -39.61 35.26
CA ARG A 529 86.72 -40.47 36.39
C ARG A 529 87.99 -41.29 36.18
N PRO A 530 88.28 -41.91 35.02
CA PRO A 530 89.55 -42.62 34.83
C PRO A 530 90.75 -41.66 34.90
N VAL A 531 90.63 -40.39 34.50
CA VAL A 531 91.72 -39.40 34.59
C VAL A 531 91.97 -38.93 36.02
N GLU A 532 90.93 -38.76 36.83
CA GLU A 532 91.07 -38.41 38.26
C GLU A 532 91.52 -39.61 39.11
N ILE A 533 91.08 -40.82 38.78
CA ILE A 533 91.54 -42.06 39.42
C ILE A 533 93.00 -42.33 39.02
N LEU A 534 93.38 -42.16 37.76
CA LEU A 534 94.79 -42.26 37.33
C LEU A 534 95.67 -41.17 37.96
N LYS A 535 95.19 -39.93 38.11
CA LYS A 535 95.93 -38.89 38.84
C LYS A 535 96.09 -39.19 40.34
N ARG A 536 95.12 -39.88 40.95
CA ARG A 536 95.24 -40.36 42.35
C ARG A 536 96.17 -41.57 42.48
N ILE A 537 96.15 -42.48 41.53
CA ILE A 537 97.02 -43.68 41.51
C ILE A 537 98.48 -43.31 41.17
N LEU A 538 98.71 -42.34 40.29
CA LEU A 538 100.05 -41.90 39.87
C LEU A 538 100.63 -40.77 40.74
N GLY A 539 99.92 -40.32 41.79
CA GLY A 539 100.23 -39.09 42.54
C GLY A 539 100.56 -39.23 44.04
N GLY A 540 100.61 -40.44 44.62
CA GLY A 540 101.06 -40.65 46.01
C GLY A 540 101.01 -42.13 46.35
N ASN A 541 102.13 -42.84 46.54
CA ASN A 541 103.18 -42.72 47.57
C ASN A 541 104.46 -43.33 46.97
N ARG A 542 105.69 -42.79 47.03
CA ARG A 542 106.57 -42.56 48.19
C ARG A 542 106.51 -43.60 49.29
#